data_AF-A0A2C5XDF2-F1
#
_entry.id   AF-A0A2C5XDF2-F1
#
_cell.length_a   1.000
_cell.length_b   1.000
_cell.length_c   1.000
_cell.angle_alpha   90.00
_cell.angle_beta   90.00
_cell.angle_gamma   90.00
#
_symmetry.space_group_name_H-M   'P 1'
#
loop_
_entity.id
_entity.type
_entity.pdbx_description
1 polymer ?
#
loop_
_entity_poly.entity_id
_entity_poly.type
_entity_poly.pdbx_seq_one_letter_code
_entity_poly.pdbx_strand_id
1 'polypeptide(L)'
;MFEGLGLGSRLATAPWPKGKSWLPFVLALGFGLSTPIGIAAGIGARPDNAATQKLTNGIFDAISAGILMYTGLVELLAHEFMFNPAMRRAPLKVKLSAFACIAFGVVVMAVLAVWA
;
A
#
# COMPACT_ATOMS: atom_id res chain seq x y z
N MET A 1 -2.13 6.25 -7.04
CA MET A 1 -2.61 7.52 -6.42
C MET A 1 -3.17 7.35 -5.01
N PHE A 2 -3.98 6.32 -4.73
CA PHE A 2 -4.64 6.16 -3.42
C PHE A 2 -3.70 5.95 -2.22
N GLU A 3 -2.54 5.32 -2.39
CA GLU A 3 -1.55 5.13 -1.31
C GLU A 3 -0.90 6.44 -0.84
N GLY A 4 -0.77 7.44 -1.72
CA GLY A 4 -0.27 8.78 -1.34
C GLY A 4 -1.23 9.55 -0.44
N LEU A 5 -2.54 9.31 -0.58
CA LEU A 5 -3.58 9.83 0.31
C LEU A 5 -3.52 9.15 1.68
N GLY A 6 -3.29 7.83 1.71
CA GLY A 6 -3.07 7.06 2.95
C GLY A 6 -1.84 7.53 3.72
N LEU A 7 -0.67 7.59 3.06
CA LEU A 7 0.57 8.13 3.63
C LEU A 7 0.42 9.59 4.05
N GLY A 8 -0.26 10.42 3.25
CA GLY A 8 -0.55 11.82 3.58
C GLY A 8 -1.37 11.96 4.87
N SER A 9 -2.40 11.13 5.06
CA SER A 9 -3.21 11.14 6.29
C SER A 9 -2.42 10.70 7.53
N ARG A 10 -1.50 9.74 7.38
CA ARG A 10 -0.63 9.25 8.47
C ARG A 10 0.49 10.25 8.79
N LEU A 11 1.07 10.89 7.77
CA LEU A 11 2.02 12.00 7.93
C LEU A 11 1.38 13.21 8.63
N ALA A 12 0.10 13.50 8.34
CA ALA A 12 -0.65 14.61 8.95
C ALA A 12 -1.09 14.34 10.40
N THR A 13 -1.27 13.08 10.78
CA THR A 13 -1.69 12.68 12.15
C THR A 13 -0.52 12.26 13.04
N ALA A 14 0.69 12.09 12.50
CA ALA A 14 1.88 11.73 13.26
C ALA A 14 2.35 12.88 14.17
N PRO A 15 2.55 12.64 15.48
CA PRO A 15 3.11 13.65 16.38
C PRO A 15 4.62 13.81 16.12
N TRP A 16 5.01 14.87 15.40
CA TRP A 16 6.41 15.17 15.12
C TRP A 16 7.08 15.89 16.30
N PRO A 17 8.31 15.50 16.72
CA PRO A 17 9.08 16.22 17.73
C PRO A 17 9.38 17.66 17.30
N LYS A 18 9.37 18.61 18.26
CA LYS A 18 9.69 20.02 18.00
C LYS A 18 11.07 20.13 17.33
N GLY A 19 11.11 20.65 16.09
CA GLY A 19 12.34 20.83 15.29
C GLY A 19 12.52 19.87 14.11
N LYS A 20 11.68 18.85 13.94
CA LYS A 20 11.76 17.89 12.82
C LYS A 20 10.66 18.07 11.75
N SER A 21 10.27 19.30 11.47
CA SER A 21 9.27 19.60 10.42
C SER A 21 9.74 19.25 9.00
N TRP A 22 11.05 19.06 8.78
CA TRP A 22 11.61 18.61 7.50
C TRP A 22 11.38 17.11 7.25
N LEU A 23 11.26 16.29 8.30
CA LEU A 23 11.14 14.83 8.18
C LEU A 23 10.00 14.36 7.28
N PRO A 24 8.76 14.89 7.37
CA PRO A 24 7.69 14.51 6.46
C PRO A 24 8.00 14.82 4.99
N PHE A 25 8.71 15.92 4.69
CA PHE A 25 9.12 16.23 3.31
C PHE A 25 10.17 15.27 2.77
N VAL A 26 11.13 14.83 3.60
CA VAL A 26 12.12 13.82 3.21
C VAL A 26 11.50 12.44 3.01
N LEU A 27 10.58 12.05 3.88
CA LEU A 27 9.87 10.78 3.73
C LEU A 27 8.98 10.79 2.47
N ALA A 28 8.32 11.91 2.18
CA ALA A 28 7.55 12.09 0.95
C ALA A 28 8.44 12.06 -0.31
N LEU A 29 9.60 12.72 -0.27
CA LEU A 29 10.58 12.64 -1.37
C LEU A 29 11.15 11.24 -1.53
N GLY A 30 11.47 10.54 -0.45
CA GLY A 30 11.93 9.15 -0.49
C GLY A 30 10.89 8.21 -1.11
N PHE A 31 9.62 8.38 -0.76
CA PHE A 31 8.51 7.65 -1.38
C PHE A 31 8.34 7.98 -2.87
N GLY A 32 8.48 9.26 -3.24
CA GLY A 32 8.41 9.68 -4.64
C GLY A 32 9.58 9.20 -5.49
N LEU A 33 10.78 9.10 -4.91
CA LEU A 33 12.00 8.68 -5.60
C LEU A 33 12.16 7.16 -5.69
N SER A 34 11.57 6.39 -4.77
CA SER A 34 11.66 4.92 -4.80
C SER A 34 11.09 4.33 -6.09
N THR A 35 10.01 4.91 -6.63
CA THR A 35 9.36 4.47 -7.87
C THR A 35 10.26 4.62 -9.11
N PRO A 36 10.81 5.80 -9.43
CA PRO A 36 11.72 5.95 -10.57
C PRO A 36 13.03 5.18 -10.38
N ILE A 37 13.54 5.04 -9.15
CA ILE A 37 14.73 4.22 -8.88
C ILE A 37 14.44 2.73 -9.16
N GLY A 38 13.29 2.22 -8.72
CA GLY A 38 12.86 0.85 -9.01
C GLY A 38 12.69 0.59 -10.50
N ILE A 39 12.07 1.53 -11.24
CA ILE A 39 11.94 1.45 -12.70
C ILE A 39 13.31 1.45 -13.37
N ALA A 40 14.23 2.32 -12.95
CA ALA A 40 15.59 2.38 -13.49
C ALA A 40 16.36 1.06 -13.26
N ALA A 41 16.25 0.48 -12.06
CA ALA A 41 16.84 -0.82 -11.75
C ALA A 41 16.21 -1.95 -12.59
N GLY A 42 14.90 -1.95 -12.79
CA GLY A 42 14.18 -2.92 -13.62
C GLY A 42 14.57 -2.85 -15.11
N ILE A 43 14.78 -1.64 -15.64
CA ILE A 43 15.26 -1.44 -17.01
C ILE A 43 16.73 -1.86 -17.15
N GLY A 44 17.55 -1.67 -16.11
CA GLY A 44 18.97 -2.01 -16.10
C GLY A 44 19.26 -3.51 -16.03
N ALA A 45 18.37 -4.30 -15.44
CA ALA A 45 18.56 -5.74 -15.24
C ALA A 45 18.41 -6.59 -16.53
N ARG A 46 18.38 -5.98 -17.73
CA ARG A 46 18.07 -6.59 -19.04
C ARG A 46 18.61 -8.02 -19.17
N PRO A 47 17.78 -9.05 -18.96
CA PRO A 47 18.20 -10.43 -19.11
C PRO A 47 18.13 -10.80 -20.60
N ASP A 48 19.19 -11.39 -21.15
CA ASP A 48 19.23 -11.81 -22.56
C ASP A 48 18.27 -12.97 -22.89
N ASN A 49 17.77 -13.68 -21.86
CA ASN A 49 16.90 -14.84 -22.02
C ASN A 49 15.46 -14.57 -21.55
N ALA A 50 14.49 -14.78 -22.47
CA ALA A 50 13.06 -14.63 -22.19
C ALA A 50 12.54 -15.53 -21.05
N ALA A 51 13.13 -16.72 -20.87
CA ALA A 51 12.78 -17.62 -19.77
C ALA A 51 13.22 -17.07 -18.40
N THR A 52 14.45 -16.53 -18.33
CA THR A 52 14.98 -15.88 -17.11
C THR A 52 14.18 -14.62 -16.78
N GLN A 53 13.81 -13.82 -17.79
CA GLN A 53 12.99 -12.63 -17.58
C GLN A 53 11.62 -12.95 -16.97
N LYS A 54 10.94 -13.99 -17.45
CA LYS A 54 9.66 -14.43 -16.89
C LYS A 54 9.80 -14.93 -15.46
N LEU A 55 10.86 -15.70 -15.17
CA LEU A 55 11.12 -16.21 -13.82
C LEU A 55 11.41 -15.07 -12.84
N THR A 56 12.29 -14.14 -13.21
CA THR A 56 12.65 -13.00 -12.38
C THR A 56 11.46 -12.09 -12.13
N ASN A 57 10.68 -11.77 -13.17
CA ASN A 57 9.43 -11.01 -13.01
C ASN A 57 8.45 -11.73 -12.08
N GLY A 58 8.26 -13.04 -12.26
CA GLY A 58 7.38 -13.82 -11.40
C GLY A 58 7.80 -13.84 -9.92
N ILE A 59 9.11 -13.89 -9.64
CA ILE A 59 9.64 -13.78 -8.27
C ILE A 59 9.37 -12.39 -7.69
N PHE A 60 9.67 -11.33 -8.44
CA PHE A 60 9.43 -9.96 -8.00
C PHE A 60 7.94 -9.68 -7.79
N ASP A 61 7.08 -10.17 -8.67
CA ASP A 61 5.62 -10.04 -8.55
C ASP A 61 5.10 -10.80 -7.33
N ALA A 62 5.60 -12.02 -7.07
CA ALA A 62 5.20 -12.79 -5.89
C ALA A 62 5.62 -12.12 -4.58
N ILE A 63 6.84 -11.56 -4.52
CA ILE A 63 7.32 -10.81 -3.35
C ILE A 63 6.46 -9.55 -3.15
N SER A 64 6.21 -8.80 -4.23
CA SER A 64 5.41 -7.57 -4.19
C SER A 64 3.96 -7.85 -3.74
N ALA A 65 3.34 -8.90 -4.30
CA ALA A 65 2.01 -9.35 -3.90
C ALA A 65 1.96 -9.77 -2.43
N GLY A 66 2.99 -10.46 -1.93
CA GLY A 66 3.09 -10.84 -0.51
C GLY A 66 3.17 -9.63 0.43
N ILE A 67 4.00 -8.64 0.08
CA ILE A 67 4.11 -7.39 0.84
C ILE A 67 2.77 -6.64 0.83
N LEU A 68 2.14 -6.49 -0.34
CA LEU A 68 0.85 -5.80 -0.49
C LEU A 68 -0.26 -6.48 0.34
N MET A 69 -0.26 -7.81 0.37
CA MET A 69 -1.25 -8.57 1.15
C MET A 69 -1.01 -8.40 2.66
N TYR A 70 0.24 -8.38 3.11
CA TYR A 70 0.60 -8.11 4.50
C TYR A 70 0.21 -6.68 4.92
N THR A 71 0.59 -5.67 4.14
CA THR A 71 0.29 -4.26 4.45
C THR A 71 -1.22 -4.02 4.44
N GLY A 72 -1.95 -4.60 3.48
CA GLY A 72 -3.41 -4.49 3.39
C GLY A 72 -4.14 -5.15 4.57
N LEU A 73 -3.81 -6.40 4.89
CA LEU A 73 -4.53 -7.17 5.90
C LEU A 73 -4.06 -6.86 7.33
N VAL A 74 -2.75 -6.89 7.57
CA VAL A 74 -2.18 -6.81 8.91
C VAL A 74 -1.98 -5.36 9.34
N GLU A 75 -1.55 -4.50 8.43
CA GLU A 75 -1.15 -3.13 8.78
C GLU A 75 -2.31 -2.14 8.66
N LEU A 76 -3.12 -2.23 7.61
CA LEU A 76 -4.26 -1.33 7.39
C LEU A 76 -5.53 -1.85 8.04
N LEU A 77 -5.97 -3.08 7.68
CA LEU A 77 -7.25 -3.62 8.15
C LEU A 77 -7.22 -3.94 9.66
N ALA A 78 -6.16 -4.56 10.16
CA ALA A 78 -6.05 -4.80 11.60
C ALA A 78 -5.90 -3.48 12.40
N HIS A 79 -5.23 -2.46 11.88
CA HIS A 79 -5.12 -1.19 12.59
C HIS A 79 -6.45 -0.42 12.64
N GLU A 80 -7.21 -0.40 11.54
CA GLU A 80 -8.55 0.22 11.47
C GLU A 80 -9.59 -0.50 12.36
N PHE A 81 -9.60 -1.83 12.39
CA PHE A 81 -10.57 -2.60 13.16
C PHE A 81 -10.16 -2.86 14.62
N MET A 82 -8.89 -3.10 14.88
CA MET A 82 -8.39 -3.55 16.20
C MET A 82 -7.94 -2.39 17.09
N PHE A 83 -7.42 -1.30 16.51
CA PHE A 83 -6.85 -0.17 17.27
C PHE A 83 -7.71 1.09 17.34
N ASN A 84 -8.85 1.16 16.64
CA ASN A 84 -9.73 2.33 16.72
C ASN A 84 -10.80 2.16 17.83
N PRO A 85 -10.70 2.84 18.99
CA PRO A 85 -11.69 2.76 20.07
C PRO A 85 -13.07 3.29 19.67
N ALA A 86 -13.16 4.14 18.63
CA ALA A 86 -14.42 4.60 18.06
C ALA A 86 -15.15 3.48 17.30
N MET A 87 -14.43 2.64 16.54
CA MET A 87 -15.00 1.43 15.92
C MET A 87 -15.40 0.41 16.98
N ARG A 88 -14.60 0.20 18.03
CA ARG A 88 -14.94 -0.78 19.08
C ARG A 88 -16.27 -0.47 19.77
N ARG A 89 -16.57 0.82 20.01
CA ARG A 89 -17.85 1.32 20.57
C ARG A 89 -18.95 1.56 19.53
N ALA A 90 -18.64 1.59 18.23
CA ALA A 90 -19.62 1.82 17.17
C ALA A 90 -20.56 0.61 16.99
N PRO A 91 -21.83 0.86 16.62
CA PRO A 91 -22.80 -0.20 16.38
C PRO A 91 -22.31 -1.14 15.27
N LEU A 92 -22.64 -2.43 15.40
CA LEU A 92 -22.29 -3.50 14.45
C LEU A 92 -22.58 -3.12 12.98
N LYS A 93 -23.62 -2.32 12.74
CA LYS A 93 -23.98 -1.81 11.40
C LYS A 93 -22.86 -1.02 10.72
N VAL A 94 -22.13 -0.18 11.48
CA VAL A 94 -21.04 0.66 10.93
C VAL A 94 -19.80 -0.18 10.62
N LYS A 95 -19.50 -1.18 11.45
CA LYS A 95 -18.41 -2.15 11.19
C LYS A 95 -18.72 -2.96 9.93
N LEU A 96 -19.96 -3.43 9.79
CA LEU A 96 -20.39 -4.22 8.64
C LEU A 96 -20.40 -3.37 7.36
N SER A 97 -20.83 -2.10 7.43
CA SER A 97 -20.79 -1.20 6.28
C SER A 97 -19.36 -0.86 5.85
N ALA A 98 -18.44 -0.66 6.80
CA ALA A 98 -17.03 -0.45 6.49
C ALA A 98 -16.42 -1.68 5.82
N PHE A 99 -16.68 -2.88 6.35
CA PHE A 99 -16.24 -4.14 5.73
C PHE A 99 -16.85 -4.34 4.34
N ALA A 100 -18.13 -4.04 4.16
CA ALA A 100 -18.80 -4.09 2.86
C ALA A 100 -18.17 -3.12 1.85
N CYS A 101 -17.78 -1.92 2.29
CA CYS A 101 -17.10 -0.93 1.44
C CYS A 101 -15.71 -1.41 1.01
N ILE A 102 -14.95 -2.05 1.92
CA ILE A 102 -13.66 -2.68 1.60
C ILE A 102 -13.85 -3.84 0.63
N ALA A 103 -14.80 -4.74 0.90
CA ALA A 103 -15.11 -5.86 0.03
C ALA A 103 -15.54 -5.39 -1.38
N PHE A 104 -16.34 -4.33 -1.45
CA PHE A 104 -16.71 -3.71 -2.72
C PHE A 104 -15.47 -3.16 -3.46
N GLY A 105 -14.56 -2.48 -2.76
CA GLY A 105 -13.29 -2.02 -3.33
C GLY A 105 -12.45 -3.17 -3.88
N VAL A 106 -12.35 -4.29 -3.16
CA VAL A 106 -11.65 -5.51 -3.62
C VAL A 106 -12.31 -6.08 -4.87
N VAL A 107 -13.63 -6.17 -4.90
CA VAL A 107 -14.37 -6.66 -6.07
C VAL A 107 -14.13 -5.76 -7.28
N VAL A 108 -14.18 -4.44 -7.12
CA VAL A 108 -13.90 -3.49 -8.21
C VAL A 108 -12.47 -3.66 -8.72
N MET A 109 -11.49 -3.79 -7.83
CA MET A 109 -10.09 -4.00 -8.23
C MET A 109 -9.88 -5.36 -8.90
N ALA A 110 -10.57 -6.41 -8.46
CA ALA A 110 -10.54 -7.73 -9.09
C ALA A 110 -11.15 -7.71 -10.49
N VAL A 111 -12.23 -6.96 -10.70
CA VAL A 111 -12.79 -6.75 -12.05
C VAL A 111 -11.76 -6.03 -12.91
N LEU A 112 -11.18 -4.92 -12.46
CA LEU A 112 -10.17 -4.20 -13.23
C LEU A 112 -8.96 -5.08 -13.60
N ALA A 113 -8.52 -5.96 -12.71
CA ALA A 113 -7.43 -6.89 -12.96
C ALA A 113 -7.72 -7.92 -14.08
N VAL A 114 -8.99 -8.24 -14.36
CA VAL A 114 -9.38 -9.10 -15.50
C VAL A 114 -9.28 -8.35 -16.83
N TRP A 115 -9.42 -7.03 -16.81
CA TRP A 115 -9.40 -6.18 -17.99
C TRP A 115 -8.06 -5.45 -18.22
N ALA A 116 -7.10 -5.64 -17.31
CA ALA A 116 -5.74 -5.09 -17.39
C ALA A 116 -4.76 -6.13 -17.93
#